data_AF-Q8FNX6-F1
#
_entry.id   AF-Q8FNX6-F1
#
_cell.length_a   1.000
_cell.length_b   1.000
_cell.length_c   1.000
_cell.angle_alpha   90.00
_cell.angle_beta   90.00
_cell.angle_gamma   90.00
#
_symmetry.space_group_name_H-M   'P 1'
#
loop_
_entity.id
_entity.type
_entity.pdbx_description
1 polymer ?
#
loop_
_entity_poly.entity_id
_entity_poly.type
_entity_poly.pdbx_seq_one_letter_code
_entity_poly.pdbx_strand_id
1 'polypeptide(L)'
;MAGDTTLSYRGLAELGLGIRQAWDLAADNLVRAARRPEGTRFYLRDAVHTGLIDAPPTTPDGGAGMTAVQVKVPGAPVTSWLAHPRTFTILHRHLQSRLGRDLIYLAPLPDLLIACVTPDPTGTGQEIARLIAGRLPEARIPGEHYICATALIYRLGFPAVVGGSGSGPEPGS
;
A
#
# COMPACT_ATOMS: atom_id res chain seq x y z
N MET A 1 -22.41 6.99 -5.23
CA MET A 1 -22.18 6.95 -6.68
C MET A 1 -21.09 7.97 -7.01
N ALA A 2 -19.81 7.61 -6.93
CA ALA A 2 -18.73 8.45 -7.43
C ALA A 2 -18.32 7.84 -8.76
N GLY A 3 -18.61 8.58 -9.84
CA GLY A 3 -18.35 8.16 -11.21
C GLY A 3 -16.85 8.04 -11.46
N ASP A 4 -16.52 7.06 -12.29
CA ASP A 4 -15.20 6.70 -12.77
C ASP A 4 -14.68 7.76 -13.75
N THR A 5 -14.52 9.00 -13.29
CA THR A 5 -14.03 10.10 -14.13
C THR A 5 -12.53 9.97 -14.25
N THR A 6 -12.09 9.22 -15.26
CA THR A 6 -10.70 9.20 -15.71
C THR A 6 -10.32 10.62 -16.11
N LEU A 7 -9.53 11.30 -15.28
CA LEU A 7 -9.13 12.68 -15.54
C LEU A 7 -8.14 12.69 -16.71
N SER A 8 -8.61 13.08 -17.90
CA SER A 8 -7.76 13.20 -19.09
C SER A 8 -6.74 14.33 -18.91
N TYR A 9 -5.62 14.27 -19.63
CA TYR A 9 -4.62 15.34 -19.70
C TYR A 9 -5.25 16.72 -20.02
N ARG A 10 -6.32 16.73 -20.82
CA ARG A 10 -7.09 17.93 -21.15
C ARG A 10 -7.88 18.48 -19.95
N GLY A 11 -8.45 17.61 -19.11
CA GLY A 11 -9.11 18.02 -17.87
C GLY A 11 -8.16 18.62 -16.84
N LEU A 12 -6.91 18.15 -16.79
CA LEU A 12 -5.85 18.78 -15.96
C LEU A 12 -5.44 20.16 -16.50
N ALA A 13 -5.35 20.29 -17.83
CA ALA A 13 -5.07 21.58 -18.48
C ALA A 13 -6.21 22.60 -18.30
N GLU A 14 -7.47 22.16 -18.33
CA GLU A 14 -8.67 23.00 -18.07
C GLU A 14 -8.75 23.48 -16.62
N LEU A 15 -8.19 22.72 -15.67
CA LEU A 15 -8.02 23.12 -14.27
C LEU A 15 -6.82 24.07 -14.05
N GLY A 16 -5.99 24.31 -15.06
CA GLY A 16 -4.80 25.16 -14.98
C GLY A 16 -3.69 24.61 -14.06
N LEU A 17 -3.74 23.31 -13.72
CA LEU A 17 -2.81 22.69 -12.77
C LEU A 17 -1.67 22.00 -13.50
N GLY A 18 -0.43 22.28 -13.09
CA GLY A 18 0.72 21.48 -13.49
C GLY A 18 0.62 20.05 -12.92
N ILE A 19 1.26 19.09 -13.59
CA ILE A 19 1.24 17.65 -13.20
C ILE A 19 1.55 17.45 -11.71
N ARG A 20 2.57 18.16 -11.19
CA ARG A 20 2.94 18.08 -9.78
C ARG A 20 1.84 18.61 -8.85
N GLN A 21 1.23 19.74 -9.18
CA GLN A 21 0.12 20.31 -8.41
C GLN A 21 -1.10 19.38 -8.41
N ALA A 22 -1.37 18.73 -9.54
CA ALA A 22 -2.43 17.75 -9.64
C ALA A 22 -2.15 16.51 -8.76
N TRP A 23 -0.90 16.04 -8.71
CA TRP A 23 -0.50 14.92 -7.86
C TRP A 23 -0.56 15.27 -6.36
N ASP A 24 -0.11 16.48 -6.00
CA ASP A 24 -0.23 17.01 -4.63
C ASP A 24 -1.71 17.16 -4.22
N LEU A 25 -2.56 17.68 -5.11
CA LEU A 25 -4.00 17.82 -4.90
C LEU A 25 -4.69 16.45 -4.74
N ALA A 26 -4.29 15.45 -5.52
CA ALA A 26 -4.80 14.08 -5.37
C ALA A 26 -4.47 13.52 -3.99
N ALA A 27 -3.25 13.76 -3.48
CA ALA A 27 -2.87 13.38 -2.12
C ALA A 27 -3.70 14.10 -1.05
N ASP A 28 -3.97 15.39 -1.21
CA ASP A 28 -4.86 16.14 -0.32
C ASP A 28 -6.29 15.60 -0.33
N ASN A 29 -6.80 15.22 -1.50
CA ASN A 29 -8.13 14.63 -1.65
C ASN A 29 -8.22 13.27 -0.93
N LEU A 30 -7.19 12.42 -1.02
CA LEU A 30 -7.13 11.16 -0.28
C LEU A 30 -7.18 11.40 1.23
N VAL A 31 -6.34 12.32 1.75
CA VAL A 31 -6.33 12.65 3.18
C VAL A 31 -7.67 13.23 3.64
N ARG A 32 -8.30 14.09 2.82
CA ARG A 32 -9.61 14.69 3.14
C ARG A 32 -10.71 13.62 3.17
N ALA A 33 -10.73 12.70 2.21
CA ALA A 33 -11.71 11.62 2.14
C ALA A 33 -11.65 10.69 3.36
N ALA A 34 -10.44 10.46 3.89
CA ALA A 34 -10.20 9.64 5.07
C ALA A 34 -10.31 10.37 6.41
N ARG A 35 -10.52 11.70 6.40
CA ARG A 35 -10.49 12.52 7.61
C ARG A 35 -11.70 12.31 8.51
N ARG A 36 -11.44 12.31 9.81
CA ARG A 36 -12.39 12.39 10.92
C ARG A 36 -11.90 13.45 11.92
N PRO A 37 -12.72 13.89 12.88
CA PRO A 37 -12.29 14.89 13.88
C PRO A 37 -11.00 14.50 14.61
N GLU A 38 -10.77 13.20 14.80
CA GLU A 38 -9.61 12.64 15.52
C GLU A 38 -8.37 12.44 14.63
N GLY A 39 -8.47 12.68 13.31
CA GLY A 39 -7.38 12.53 12.36
C GLY A 39 -7.73 11.68 11.14
N THR A 40 -6.74 11.00 10.56
CA THR A 40 -6.94 10.13 9.38
C THR A 40 -7.39 8.74 9.84
N ARG A 41 -8.50 8.24 9.28
CA ARG A 41 -9.07 6.95 9.67
C ARG A 41 -8.52 5.80 8.83
N PHE A 42 -7.99 4.79 9.50
CA PHE A 42 -7.66 3.49 8.91
C PHE A 42 -8.45 2.39 9.62
N TYR A 43 -8.98 1.45 8.85
CA TYR A 43 -9.61 0.24 9.34
C TYR A 43 -8.59 -0.89 9.25
N LEU A 44 -8.33 -1.53 10.39
CA LEU A 44 -7.42 -2.67 10.48
C LEU A 44 -8.23 -3.90 10.87
N ARG A 45 -8.01 -5.00 10.17
CA ARG A 45 -8.51 -6.32 10.56
C ARG A 45 -7.40 -7.34 10.37
N ASP A 46 -7.48 -8.45 11.09
CA ASP A 46 -6.54 -9.55 10.93
C ASP A 46 -6.54 -10.03 9.47
N ALA A 47 -5.34 -10.19 8.90
CA ALA A 47 -5.19 -10.62 7.52
C ALA A 47 -5.67 -12.06 7.30
N VAL A 48 -5.81 -12.90 8.34
CA VAL A 48 -6.43 -14.23 8.18
C VAL A 48 -7.87 -14.16 7.67
N HIS A 49 -8.59 -13.07 7.97
CA HIS A 49 -9.94 -12.83 7.44
C HIS A 49 -9.97 -12.48 5.94
N THR A 50 -8.82 -12.42 5.27
CA THR A 50 -8.75 -12.34 3.80
C THR A 50 -8.93 -13.70 3.13
N GLY A 51 -8.66 -14.81 3.84
CA GLY A 51 -8.57 -16.14 3.25
C GLY A 51 -7.31 -16.38 2.40
N LEU A 52 -6.39 -15.40 2.33
CA LEU A 52 -5.13 -15.52 1.58
C LEU A 52 -3.96 -15.96 2.48
N ILE A 53 -4.12 -15.83 3.80
CA ILE A 53 -3.15 -16.18 4.82
C ILE A 53 -3.87 -17.07 5.83
N ASP A 54 -3.31 -18.25 6.12
CA ASP A 54 -3.97 -19.24 7.00
C ASP A 54 -3.69 -18.98 8.48
N ALA A 55 -2.54 -18.37 8.80
CA ALA A 55 -2.15 -18.03 10.16
C ALA A 55 -1.30 -16.75 10.18
N PRO A 56 -1.40 -15.90 11.23
CA PRO A 56 -0.53 -14.74 11.35
C PRO A 56 0.93 -15.19 11.51
N PRO A 57 1.90 -14.58 10.81
CA PRO A 57 3.30 -14.98 10.90
C PRO A 57 3.81 -14.71 12.31
N THR A 58 4.11 -15.72 13.13
CA THR A 58 4.44 -15.52 14.54
C THR A 58 5.64 -14.57 14.72
N THR A 59 5.58 -13.66 15.70
CA THR A 59 6.80 -12.95 16.13
C THR A 59 7.82 -13.96 16.66
N PRO A 60 9.13 -13.73 16.48
CA PRO A 60 10.17 -14.58 17.08
C PRO A 60 10.00 -14.75 18.60
N ASP A 61 9.36 -13.78 19.23
CA ASP A 61 9.19 -13.61 20.67
C ASP A 61 7.95 -14.33 21.22
N GLY A 62 7.13 -14.96 20.37
CA GLY A 62 5.93 -15.71 20.78
C GLY A 62 4.80 -14.85 21.36
N GLY A 63 4.84 -13.53 21.16
CA GLY A 63 3.82 -12.61 21.66
C GLY A 63 2.52 -12.72 20.87
N ALA A 64 1.40 -12.95 21.56
CA ALA A 64 0.06 -12.93 20.98
C ALA A 64 -0.36 -11.49 20.62
N GLY A 65 0.04 -11.01 19.44
CA GLY A 65 -0.35 -9.71 18.89
C GLY A 65 -0.12 -9.66 17.37
N MET A 66 -1.18 -9.30 16.62
CA MET A 66 -1.29 -9.34 15.15
C MET A 66 0.01 -9.05 14.38
N THR A 67 0.42 -10.00 13.55
CA THR A 67 1.60 -9.93 12.67
C THR A 67 1.29 -9.93 11.18
N ALA A 68 0.02 -9.79 10.81
CA ALA A 68 -0.38 -9.36 9.47
C ALA A 68 -1.77 -8.73 9.56
N VAL A 69 -1.94 -7.53 9.00
CA VAL A 69 -3.23 -6.83 9.00
C VAL A 69 -3.62 -6.47 7.59
N GLN A 70 -4.90 -6.70 7.26
CA GLN A 70 -5.47 -6.02 6.11
C GLN A 70 -5.83 -4.60 6.50
N VAL A 71 -5.43 -3.65 5.65
CA VAL A 71 -5.72 -2.23 5.78
C VAL A 71 -6.84 -1.86 4.82
N LYS A 72 -7.80 -1.08 5.32
CA LYS A 72 -8.74 -0.32 4.50
C LYS A 72 -8.77 1.14 4.91
N VAL A 73 -9.14 1.99 3.97
CA VAL A 73 -9.28 3.43 4.15
C VAL A 73 -10.59 3.88 3.51
N PRO A 74 -11.36 4.79 4.13
CA PRO A 74 -12.59 5.25 3.53
C PRO A 74 -12.32 6.19 2.34
N GLY A 75 -13.16 6.08 1.30
CA GLY A 75 -13.25 7.04 0.21
C GLY A 75 -12.33 6.83 -0.99
N ALA A 76 -11.39 5.88 -0.93
CA ALA A 76 -10.54 5.51 -2.07
C ALA A 76 -9.95 4.10 -1.90
N PRO A 77 -9.48 3.45 -2.98
CA PRO A 77 -8.69 2.23 -2.89
C PRO A 77 -7.46 2.45 -2.00
N VAL A 78 -7.17 1.47 -1.17
CA VAL A 78 -6.11 1.59 -0.16
C VAL A 78 -4.72 1.69 -0.79
N THR A 79 -4.49 1.05 -1.93
CA THR A 79 -3.20 1.12 -2.62
C THR A 79 -2.90 2.49 -3.21
N SER A 80 -3.91 3.33 -3.47
CA SER A 80 -3.72 4.73 -3.87
C SER A 80 -2.93 5.52 -2.83
N TRP A 81 -2.95 5.12 -1.56
CA TRP A 81 -2.17 5.76 -0.50
C TRP A 81 -0.66 5.52 -0.65
N LEU A 82 -0.24 4.49 -1.38
CA LEU A 82 1.16 4.21 -1.68
C LEU A 82 1.72 5.10 -2.79
N ALA A 83 0.85 5.71 -3.59
CA ALA A 83 1.25 6.42 -4.81
C ALA A 83 1.86 7.81 -4.58
N HIS A 84 1.75 8.37 -3.36
CA HIS A 84 2.28 9.69 -3.04
C HIS A 84 3.10 9.68 -1.72
N PRO A 85 4.27 10.34 -1.65
CA PRO A 85 5.15 10.34 -0.47
C PRO A 85 4.46 10.65 0.84
N ARG A 86 3.64 11.70 0.81
CA ARG A 86 2.92 12.19 1.99
C ARG A 86 1.88 11.19 2.50
N THR A 87 1.05 10.63 1.62
CA THR A 87 -0.01 9.68 2.03
C THR A 87 0.60 8.39 2.53
N PHE A 88 1.65 7.89 1.85
CA PHE A 88 2.28 6.66 2.29
C PHE A 88 3.02 6.86 3.61
N THR A 89 3.66 8.02 3.83
CA THR A 89 4.26 8.37 5.13
C THR A 89 3.22 8.37 6.26
N ILE A 90 2.04 8.96 6.04
CA ILE A 90 0.95 8.98 7.04
C ILE A 90 0.53 7.54 7.38
N LEU A 91 0.27 6.73 6.36
CA LEU A 91 -0.13 5.33 6.52
C LEU A 91 0.97 4.51 7.21
N HIS A 92 2.21 4.63 6.75
CA HIS A 92 3.36 3.90 7.27
C HIS A 92 3.58 4.20 8.75
N ARG A 93 3.60 5.48 9.14
CA ARG A 93 3.77 5.88 10.54
C ARG A 93 2.63 5.38 11.42
N HIS A 94 1.39 5.43 10.92
CA HIS A 94 0.26 4.87 11.65
C HIS A 94 0.44 3.37 11.91
N LEU A 95 0.73 2.59 10.87
CA LEU A 95 0.95 1.15 11.02
C LEU A 95 2.18 0.85 11.87
N GLN A 96 3.25 1.62 11.75
CA GLN A 96 4.47 1.46 12.53
C GLN A 96 4.20 1.67 14.03
N SER A 97 3.37 2.65 14.39
CA SER A 97 2.95 2.87 15.78
C SER A 97 2.05 1.76 16.35
N ARG A 98 1.41 0.98 15.48
CA ARG A 98 0.44 -0.06 15.86
C ARG A 98 1.05 -1.46 15.88
N LEU A 99 1.90 -1.76 14.91
CA LEU A 99 2.45 -3.09 14.64
C LEU A 99 3.93 -3.20 14.98
N GLY A 100 4.64 -2.08 15.09
CA GLY A 100 6.09 -2.04 15.31
C GLY A 100 6.89 -1.74 14.05
N ARG A 101 8.18 -2.08 14.07
CA ARG A 101 9.12 -1.81 12.98
C ARG A 101 9.08 -2.93 11.93
N ASP A 102 9.92 -2.82 10.91
CA ASP A 102 10.16 -3.86 9.90
C ASP A 102 8.90 -4.27 9.13
N LEU A 103 8.14 -3.25 8.73
CA LEU A 103 6.92 -3.43 7.95
C LEU A 103 7.23 -3.71 6.48
N ILE A 104 6.62 -4.77 5.98
CA ILE A 104 6.44 -5.01 4.55
C ILE A 104 4.98 -4.80 4.15
N TYR A 105 4.77 -4.52 2.88
CA TYR A 105 3.48 -4.25 2.28
C TYR A 105 3.25 -5.19 1.09
N LEU A 106 2.05 -5.77 1.04
CA LEU A 106 1.58 -6.61 -0.05
C LEU A 106 0.35 -5.95 -0.63
N ALA A 107 0.45 -5.51 -1.89
CA ALA A 107 -0.56 -4.72 -2.58
C ALA A 107 -0.96 -5.38 -3.91
N PRO A 108 -1.50 -6.61 -3.89
CA PRO A 108 -1.80 -7.32 -5.12
C PRO A 108 -2.99 -6.72 -5.89
N LEU A 109 -3.94 -6.06 -5.23
CA LEU A 109 -5.16 -5.50 -5.84
C LEU A 109 -5.42 -4.07 -5.32
N PRO A 110 -6.19 -3.23 -6.05
CA PRO A 110 -6.49 -1.85 -5.63
C PRO A 110 -7.04 -1.72 -4.19
N ASP A 111 -7.95 -2.62 -3.82
CA ASP A 111 -8.63 -2.59 -2.51
C ASP A 111 -8.03 -3.57 -1.48
N LEU A 112 -6.89 -4.19 -1.80
CA LEU A 112 -6.20 -5.13 -0.93
C LEU A 112 -4.79 -4.64 -0.64
N LEU A 113 -4.61 -4.12 0.57
CA LEU A 113 -3.31 -3.89 1.16
C LEU A 113 -3.18 -4.72 2.44
N ILE A 114 -2.14 -5.53 2.51
CA ILE A 114 -1.76 -6.25 3.71
C ILE A 114 -0.42 -5.68 4.20
N ALA A 115 -0.34 -5.37 5.49
CA ALA A 115 0.90 -4.99 6.15
C ALA A 115 1.32 -6.11 7.12
N CYS A 116 2.55 -6.56 7.00
CA CYS A 116 3.12 -7.62 7.84
C CYS A 116 4.40 -7.12 8.50
N VAL A 117 4.71 -7.63 9.69
CA VAL A 117 5.99 -7.39 10.35
C VAL A 117 6.92 -8.55 10.00
N THR A 118 8.09 -8.25 9.46
CA THR A 118 9.14 -9.27 9.27
C THR A 118 10.53 -8.63 9.31
N PRO A 119 11.46 -9.15 10.15
CA PRO A 119 12.83 -8.68 10.18
C PRO A 119 13.61 -9.10 8.91
N ASP A 120 13.10 -10.05 8.13
CA ASP A 120 13.68 -10.51 6.88
C ASP A 120 12.73 -10.24 5.70
N PRO A 121 12.72 -9.00 5.17
CA PRO A 121 11.85 -8.66 4.05
C PRO A 121 12.25 -9.36 2.74
N THR A 122 13.48 -9.87 2.62
CA THR A 122 14.03 -10.39 1.35
C THR A 122 13.82 -11.89 1.20
N GLY A 123 13.95 -12.67 2.27
CA GLY A 123 13.58 -14.09 2.30
C GLY A 123 12.11 -14.25 2.66
N THR A 124 11.81 -14.16 3.95
CA THR A 124 10.47 -14.41 4.52
C THR A 124 9.41 -13.51 3.88
N GLY A 125 9.71 -12.22 3.72
CA GLY A 125 8.76 -11.28 3.11
C GLY A 125 8.38 -11.64 1.67
N GLN A 126 9.36 -12.09 0.86
CA GLN A 126 9.11 -12.52 -0.52
C GLN A 126 8.36 -13.85 -0.59
N GLU A 127 8.64 -14.77 0.31
CA GLU A 127 7.91 -16.03 0.40
C GLU A 127 6.42 -15.79 0.69
N ILE A 128 6.11 -14.94 1.67
CA ILE A 128 4.73 -14.55 1.97
C ILE A 128 4.07 -13.91 0.74
N ALA A 129 4.77 -13.01 0.03
CA ALA A 129 4.24 -12.39 -1.18
C ALA A 129 3.88 -13.43 -2.25
N ARG A 130 4.75 -14.42 -2.49
CA ARG A 130 4.51 -15.52 -3.45
C ARG A 130 3.32 -16.39 -3.03
N LEU A 131 3.23 -16.74 -1.75
CA LEU A 131 2.11 -17.55 -1.23
C LEU A 131 0.77 -16.85 -1.41
N ILE A 132 0.71 -15.54 -1.12
CA ILE A 132 -0.50 -14.75 -1.34
C ILE A 132 -0.82 -14.68 -2.83
N ALA A 133 0.18 -14.39 -3.67
CA ALA A 133 -0.02 -14.32 -5.12
C ALA A 133 -0.60 -15.62 -5.71
N GLY A 134 -0.15 -16.78 -5.23
CA GLY A 134 -0.67 -18.09 -5.64
C GLY A 134 -2.09 -18.41 -5.17
N ARG A 135 -2.66 -17.61 -4.26
CA ARG A 135 -4.02 -17.77 -3.72
C ARG A 135 -4.99 -16.72 -4.22
N LEU A 136 -4.51 -15.74 -4.98
CA LEU A 136 -5.37 -14.73 -5.57
C LEU A 136 -6.30 -15.39 -6.60
N PRO A 137 -7.57 -14.99 -6.65
CA PRO A 137 -8.46 -15.46 -7.71
C PRO A 137 -7.90 -14.99 -9.05
N GLU A 138 -8.03 -15.83 -10.09
CA GLU A 138 -7.76 -15.40 -11.45
C GLU A 138 -8.59 -14.15 -11.78
N ALA A 139 -8.01 -13.24 -12.57
CA ALA A 139 -8.66 -12.03 -13.04
C ALA A 139 -10.06 -12.37 -13.58
N ARG A 140 -11.10 -11.87 -12.92
CA ARG A 140 -12.48 -12.25 -13.26
C ARG A 140 -12.96 -11.55 -14.53
N ILE A 141 -12.27 -10.50 -14.94
CA ILE A 141 -12.58 -9.67 -16.10
C ILE A 141 -11.29 -9.47 -16.92
N PRO A 142 -11.33 -9.58 -18.25
CA PRO A 142 -10.21 -9.19 -19.11
C PRO A 142 -9.78 -7.73 -18.83
N GLY A 143 -8.53 -7.53 -18.41
CA GLY A 143 -7.97 -6.22 -18.06
C GLY A 143 -7.83 -5.93 -16.56
N GLU A 144 -8.30 -6.83 -15.68
CA GLU A 144 -8.01 -6.76 -14.25
C GLU A 144 -6.55 -7.19 -14.02
N HIS A 145 -5.68 -6.24 -13.66
CA HIS A 145 -4.26 -6.49 -13.44
C HIS A 145 -3.91 -6.38 -11.96
N TYR A 146 -3.11 -7.34 -11.47
CA TYR A 146 -2.50 -7.21 -10.16
C TYR A 146 -1.58 -5.99 -10.14
N ILE A 147 -1.63 -5.19 -9.06
CA ILE A 147 -0.79 -3.99 -8.92
C ILE A 147 0.66 -4.38 -8.67
N CYS A 148 0.90 -5.23 -7.66
CA CYS A 148 2.23 -5.73 -7.35
C CYS A 148 2.14 -7.08 -6.61
N ALA A 149 2.80 -8.10 -7.16
CA ALA A 149 2.88 -9.44 -6.58
C ALA A 149 4.11 -9.64 -5.67
N THR A 150 4.87 -8.58 -5.42
CA THR A 150 6.16 -8.62 -4.71
C THR A 150 6.05 -7.87 -3.39
N ALA A 151 6.82 -8.27 -2.39
CA ALA A 151 6.89 -7.52 -1.14
C ALA A 151 7.48 -6.11 -1.37
N LEU A 152 6.80 -5.12 -0.82
CA LEU A 152 7.20 -3.71 -0.84
C LEU A 152 7.65 -3.27 0.55
N ILE A 153 8.64 -2.39 0.61
CA ILE A 153 9.05 -1.70 1.83
C ILE A 153 8.86 -0.20 1.69
N TYR A 154 8.74 0.48 2.82
CA TYR A 154 8.75 1.94 2.87
C TYR A 154 10.17 2.48 2.68
N ARG A 155 10.36 3.38 1.72
CA ARG A 155 11.64 4.06 1.46
C ARG A 155 11.41 5.52 1.13
N LEU A 156 11.71 6.42 2.07
CA LEU A 156 11.61 7.88 1.89
C LEU A 156 10.24 8.34 1.37
N GLY A 157 9.15 7.72 1.84
CA GLY A 157 7.79 8.05 1.40
C GLY A 157 7.30 7.20 0.23
N PHE A 158 8.14 6.41 -0.43
CA PHE A 158 7.76 5.63 -1.59
C PHE A 158 7.78 4.12 -1.31
N PRO A 159 6.90 3.34 -1.97
CA PRO A 159 7.03 1.88 -1.99
C PRO A 159 8.26 1.50 -2.82
N ALA A 160 9.06 0.57 -2.30
CA ALA A 160 10.20 0.04 -3.01
C ALA A 160 10.23 -1.48 -2.91
N VAL A 161 10.57 -2.14 -4.01
CA VAL A 161 10.70 -3.60 -4.06
C VAL A 161 11.91 -4.05 -3.22
N VAL A 162 11.74 -5.11 -2.44
CA VAL A 162 12.84 -5.72 -1.69
C VAL A 162 13.80 -6.40 -2.67
N GLY A 163 15.09 -6.07 -2.60
CA GLY A 163 16.11 -6.59 -3.53
C GLY A 163 16.28 -5.78 -4.83
N GLY A 164 15.46 -4.75 -5.06
CA GLY A 164 15.70 -3.80 -6.14
C GLY A 164 16.89 -2.91 -5.82
N SER A 165 18.04 -3.18 -6.45
CA SER A 165 19.13 -2.22 -6.55
C SER A 165 18.55 -0.93 -7.10
N GLY A 166 18.60 0.13 -6.30
CA GLY A 166 18.26 1.47 -6.79
C GLY A 166 19.25 1.81 -7.89
N SER A 167 18.84 1.72 -9.16
CA SER A 167 19.44 2.51 -10.21
C SER A 167 19.08 3.96 -9.90
N GLY A 168 19.89 4.59 -9.05
CA GLY A 168 19.96 6.04 -8.95
C GLY A 168 20.41 6.60 -10.30
N PRO A 169 20.13 7.88 -10.58
CA PRO A 169 20.63 8.51 -11.79
C PRO A 169 22.15 8.46 -11.77
N GLU A 170 22.75 7.86 -12.80
CA GLU A 170 24.18 7.97 -13.09
C GLU A 170 24.53 9.47 -13.12
N PRO A 171 25.49 9.96 -12.30
CA PRO A 171 26.00 11.30 -12.47
C PRO A 171 26.77 11.33 -13.79
N GLY A 172 26.20 12.02 -14.78
CA GLY A 172 26.91 12.34 -16.01
C GLY A 172 28.22 13.05 -15.68
N SER A 173 29.31 12.54 -16.25
CA SER A 173 30.59 13.22 -16.40
C SER A 173 31.11 12.92 -17.79
#